data_AF-A0A5J4Q0Q7-F1
#
_entry.id   AF-A0A5J4Q0Q7-F1
#
_cell.length_a   1.000
_cell.length_b   1.000
_cell.length_c   1.000
_cell.angle_alpha   90.00
_cell.angle_beta   90.00
_cell.angle_gamma   90.00
#
_symmetry.space_group_name_H-M   'P 1'
#
loop_
_entity.id
_entity.type
_entity.pdbx_description
1 polymer ?
#
loop_
_entity_poly.entity_id
_entity_poly.type
_entity_poly.pdbx_seq_one_letter_code
_entity_poly.pdbx_strand_id
1 'polypeptide(L)'
;SLIKLHVQENMITVSAQDIDFSTSAEETLICQYAGDEMSIGFKSSFLIEILGNISAGEVIIELADPSRAGIVLPIEQEENEDLLMLLMPMMLND
;
A
#
# COMPACT_ATOMS: atom_id res chain seq x y z
N SER A 1 -10.87 -1.96 -7.76
CA SER A 1 -11.11 -0.52 -7.60
C SER A 1 -9.80 0.18 -7.27
N LEU A 2 -9.76 1.51 -7.32
CA LEU A 2 -8.62 2.29 -6.83
C LEU A 2 -8.63 2.25 -5.30
N ILE A 3 -7.48 1.98 -4.70
CA ILE A 3 -7.27 2.15 -3.26
C ILE A 3 -6.25 3.27 -3.07
N LYS A 4 -6.58 4.26 -2.24
CA LYS A 4 -5.71 5.38 -1.87
C LYS A 4 -5.10 5.05 -0.51
N LEU A 5 -3.77 5.07 -0.46
CA LEU A 5 -3.00 5.01 0.77
C LEU A 5 -2.53 6.43 1.05
N HIS A 6 -3.07 7.02 2.11
CA HIS A 6 -2.60 8.30 2.64
C HIS A 6 -1.70 8.00 3.84
N VAL A 7 -0.43 8.33 3.71
CA VAL A 7 0.59 8.00 4.71
C VAL A 7 1.01 9.26 5.42
N GLN A 8 0.99 9.21 6.75
CA GLN A 8 1.34 10.29 7.66
C GLN A 8 2.23 9.73 8.77
N GLU A 9 2.79 10.61 9.61
CA GLU A 9 3.63 10.19 10.72
C GLU A 9 2.91 9.15 11.60
N ASN A 10 3.52 7.96 11.70
CA ASN A 10 3.02 6.78 12.43
C ASN A 10 1.62 6.27 12.05
N MET A 11 1.09 6.66 10.90
CA MET A 11 -0.28 6.35 10.53
C MET A 11 -0.45 6.18 9.02
N ILE A 12 -1.33 5.26 8.63
CA ILE A 12 -1.78 5.10 7.26
C ILE A 12 -3.30 5.03 7.22
N THR A 13 -3.90 5.88 6.40
CA THR A 13 -5.32 5.85 6.09
C THR A 13 -5.52 5.22 4.73
N VAL A 14 -6.27 4.12 4.71
CA VAL A 14 -6.61 3.34 3.52
C VAL A 14 -8.04 3.67 3.15
N SER A 15 -8.25 4.22 1.95
CA SER A 15 -9.59 4.53 1.46
C SER A 15 -9.84 3.98 0.06
N ALA A 16 -11.09 3.62 -0.20
CA ALA A 16 -11.55 3.18 -1.50
C ALA A 16 -12.95 3.73 -1.76
N GLN A 17 -13.19 4.13 -3.00
CA GLN A 17 -14.50 4.57 -3.45
C GLN A 17 -14.86 3.84 -4.74
N ASP A 18 -16.10 3.38 -4.82
CA ASP A 18 -16.73 2.91 -6.03
C ASP A 18 -17.77 3.94 -6.47
N ILE A 19 -17.44 4.67 -7.54
CA ILE A 19 -18.28 5.75 -8.05
C ILE A 19 -19.57 5.18 -8.68
N ASP A 20 -19.47 4.00 -9.30
CA ASP A 20 -20.60 3.38 -9.99
C ASP A 20 -21.69 2.92 -9.00
N PHE A 21 -21.27 2.51 -7.80
CA PHE A 21 -22.17 2.01 -6.76
C PHE A 21 -22.35 2.96 -5.56
N SER A 22 -21.75 4.16 -5.61
CA SER A 22 -21.80 5.16 -4.53
C SER A 22 -21.40 4.61 -3.15
N THR A 23 -20.49 3.63 -3.13
CA THR A 23 -19.95 3.05 -1.90
C THR A 23 -18.55 3.58 -1.64
N SER A 24 -18.25 3.79 -0.36
CA SER A 24 -16.91 4.17 0.09
C SER A 24 -16.59 3.45 1.40
N ALA A 25 -15.30 3.23 1.62
CA ALA A 25 -14.76 2.70 2.86
C ALA A 25 -13.46 3.43 3.18
N GLU A 26 -13.23 3.64 4.47
CA GLU A 26 -12.02 4.24 5.01
C GLU A 26 -11.64 3.52 6.30
N GLU A 27 -10.37 3.18 6.43
CA GLU A 27 -9.79 2.56 7.61
C GLU A 27 -8.45 3.21 7.92
N THR A 28 -8.16 3.40 9.20
CA THR A 28 -6.90 3.98 9.67
C THR A 28 -6.14 2.96 10.51
N LEU A 29 -4.88 2.76 10.16
CA LEU A 29 -3.98 1.80 10.79
C LEU A 29 -2.77 2.53 11.35
N ILE A 30 -2.27 2.06 12.49
CA ILE A 30 -1.00 2.51 13.05
C ILE A 30 0.12 1.82 12.29
N CYS A 31 1.14 2.57 11.90
CA CYS A 31 2.33 2.03 11.24
C CYS A 31 3.60 2.75 11.75
N GLN A 32 4.77 2.26 11.36
CA GLN A 32 6.03 2.96 11.62
C GLN A 32 6.40 3.75 10.37
N TYR A 33 6.14 5.06 10.39
CA TYR A 33 6.43 5.95 9.26
C TYR A 33 6.96 7.30 9.75
N ALA A 34 8.08 7.73 9.18
CA ALA A 34 8.77 8.97 9.54
C ALA A 34 9.17 9.80 8.29
N GLY A 35 8.50 9.58 7.16
CA GLY A 35 8.70 10.32 5.92
C GLY A 35 7.73 11.49 5.75
N ASP A 36 7.79 12.14 4.59
CA ASP A 36 6.87 13.22 4.23
C ASP A 36 5.46 12.69 3.97
N GLU A 37 4.44 13.44 4.39
CA GLU A 37 3.05 13.09 4.11
C GLU A 37 2.80 12.99 2.60
N MET A 38 2.16 11.89 2.17
CA MET A 38 1.80 11.71 0.77
C MET A 38 0.60 10.79 0.60
N SER A 39 -0.01 10.88 -0.58
CA SER A 39 -1.03 9.94 -1.03
C SER A 39 -0.54 9.18 -2.26
N ILE A 40 -0.72 7.87 -2.28
CA ILE A 40 -0.43 7.02 -3.43
C ILE A 40 -1.59 6.08 -3.72
N GLY A 41 -1.92 5.93 -5.00
CA GLY A 41 -3.01 5.09 -5.46
C GLY A 41 -2.51 3.75 -5.98
N PHE A 42 -3.22 2.67 -5.67
CA PHE A 42 -2.93 1.35 -6.21
C PHE A 42 -4.18 0.65 -6.72
N LYS A 43 -4.00 -0.36 -7.57
CA LYS A 43 -5.10 -1.25 -7.94
C LYS A 43 -5.34 -2.24 -6.80
N SER A 44 -6.53 -2.19 -6.20
CA SER A 44 -6.86 -2.98 -5.00
C SER A 44 -6.61 -4.48 -5.17
N SER A 45 -6.96 -5.05 -6.34
CA SER A 45 -6.78 -6.48 -6.61
C SER A 45 -5.31 -6.91 -6.54
N PHE A 46 -4.39 -6.08 -7.04
CA PHE A 46 -2.97 -6.39 -7.04
C PHE A 46 -2.35 -6.20 -5.65
N LEU A 47 -2.79 -5.21 -4.89
CA LEU A 47 -2.35 -5.04 -3.50
C LEU A 47 -2.74 -6.26 -2.65
N ILE A 48 -3.98 -6.73 -2.78
CA ILE A 48 -4.46 -7.93 -2.08
C ILE A 48 -3.67 -9.17 -2.50
N GLU A 49 -3.40 -9.33 -3.79
CA GLU A 49 -2.64 -10.47 -4.31
C GLU A 49 -1.19 -10.48 -3.80
N ILE A 50 -0.52 -9.32 -3.77
CA ILE A 50 0.83 -9.20 -3.22
C ILE A 50 0.83 -9.57 -1.73
N LEU A 51 -0.04 -8.94 -0.93
CA LEU A 51 -0.10 -9.19 0.51
C LEU A 51 -0.46 -10.64 0.83
N GLY A 52 -1.35 -11.26 0.04
CA GLY A 52 -1.76 -12.66 0.24
C GLY A 52 -0.70 -13.69 -0.13
N ASN A 53 0.32 -13.31 -0.92
CA ASN A 53 1.44 -14.18 -1.27
C ASN A 53 2.66 -14.01 -0.34
N ILE A 54 2.66 -13.02 0.54
CA ILE A 54 3.73 -12.80 1.51
C ILE A 54 3.44 -13.60 2.78
N SER A 55 4.30 -14.56 3.10
CA SER A 55 4.22 -15.38 4.31
C SER A 55 4.83 -14.68 5.54
N ALA A 56 4.33 -13.48 5.89
CA ALA A 56 4.80 -12.73 7.05
C ALA A 56 3.64 -12.08 7.83
N GLY A 57 3.84 -11.87 9.13
CA GLY A 57 2.86 -11.18 9.98
C GLY A 57 2.80 -9.67 9.75
N GLU A 58 3.91 -9.08 9.29
CA GLU A 58 4.03 -7.66 8.95
C GLU A 58 4.81 -7.50 7.64
N VAL A 59 4.57 -6.39 6.95
CA VAL A 59 5.23 -6.03 5.70
C VAL A 59 5.79 -4.63 5.77
N ILE A 60 6.86 -4.40 5.02
CA ILE A 60 7.46 -3.09 4.79
C ILE A 60 7.02 -2.64 3.39
N ILE A 61 6.42 -1.44 3.32
CA ILE A 61 6.08 -0.80 2.05
C ILE A 61 7.04 0.36 1.84
N GLU A 62 7.98 0.20 0.90
CA GLU A 62 8.91 1.26 0.54
C GLU A 62 8.29 2.13 -0.57
N LEU A 63 8.21 3.43 -0.29
CA LEU A 63 7.58 4.41 -1.15
C LEU A 63 8.55 5.57 -1.38
N ALA A 64 8.68 6.01 -2.62
CA ALA A 64 9.56 7.12 -3.00
C ALA A 64 8.77 8.41 -3.26
N ASP A 65 8.00 8.43 -4.34
CA ASP A 65 7.07 9.51 -4.66
C ASP A 65 5.78 8.90 -5.27
N PRO A 66 4.64 9.62 -5.29
CA PRO A 66 3.36 9.08 -5.76
C PRO A 66 3.34 8.56 -7.21
N SER A 67 4.35 8.88 -8.02
CA SER A 67 4.47 8.44 -9.42
C SER A 67 5.39 7.21 -9.60
N ARG A 68 6.11 6.81 -8.54
CA ARG A 68 7.02 5.66 -8.57
C ARG A 68 6.38 4.40 -8.00
N ALA A 69 6.91 3.26 -8.44
CA ALA A 69 6.51 1.97 -7.92
C ALA A 69 6.72 1.87 -6.41
N GLY A 70 5.73 1.32 -5.71
CA GLY A 70 5.88 0.88 -4.34
C GLY A 70 6.49 -0.52 -4.30
N ILE A 71 7.42 -0.73 -3.38
CA ILE A 71 8.03 -2.04 -3.14
C ILE A 71 7.42 -2.60 -1.86
N VAL A 72 7.04 -3.88 -1.87
CA VAL A 72 6.51 -4.57 -0.71
C VAL A 72 7.44 -5.73 -0.37
N LEU A 73 7.91 -5.73 0.88
CA LEU A 73 8.84 -6.71 1.44
C LEU A 73 8.22 -7.34 2.69
N PRO A 74 8.42 -8.64 2.97
CA PRO A 74 8.16 -9.17 4.30
C PRO A 74 9.11 -8.53 5.32
N ILE A 75 8.64 -8.35 6.55
CA ILE A 75 9.52 -7.88 7.65
C ILE A 75 10.62 -8.92 7.98
N GLU A 76 10.31 -10.20 7.81
CA GLU A 76 11.21 -11.33 8.03
C GLU A 76 11.31 -12.14 6.72
N GLN A 77 12.52 -12.27 6.19
CA GLN A 77 12.82 -13.09 5.01
C GLN A 77 13.20 -14.52 5.43
N GLU A 78 12.90 -15.50 4.58
CA GLU A 78 13.35 -16.88 4.82
C GLU A 78 14.87 -17.01 4.58
N GLU A 79 15.56 -17.91 5.29
CA GLU A 79 17.05 -18.02 5.30
C GLU A 79 17.70 -18.24 3.92
N ASN A 80 16.95 -18.59 2.89
CA ASN A 80 17.46 -18.85 1.54
C ASN A 80 16.64 -18.17 0.43
N GLU A 81 15.85 -17.16 0.78
CA GLU A 81 15.01 -16.42 -0.15
C GLU A 81 15.14 -14.90 0.08
N ASP A 82 15.08 -14.12 -1.00
CA ASP A 82 14.98 -12.66 -0.94
C ASP A 82 13.75 -12.26 -1.76
N LEU A 83 12.61 -12.20 -1.08
CA LEU A 83 11.33 -11.90 -1.70
C LEU A 83 11.13 -10.39 -1.83
N LEU A 84 10.95 -9.95 -3.07
CA LEU A 84 10.59 -8.58 -3.39
C LEU A 84 9.39 -8.56 -4.33
N MET A 85 8.34 -7.83 -3.94
CA MET A 85 7.18 -7.58 -4.79
C MET A 85 7.09 -6.10 -5.14
N LEU A 86 6.65 -5.79 -6.37
CA LEU A 86 6.55 -4.44 -6.89
C LEU A 86 5.14 -4.14 -7.35
N LEU A 87 4.65 -2.95 -7.02
CA LEU A 87 3.34 -2.47 -7.43
C LEU A 87 3.45 -1.09 -8.08
N MET A 88 2.95 -0.99 -9.32
CA MET A 88 2.88 0.28 -10.03
C MET A 88 1.73 1.15 -9.50
N PRO A 89 1.96 2.46 -9.28
CA PRO A 89 0.90 3.34 -8.81
C PRO A 89 -0.12 3.61 -9.91
N MET A 90 -1.31 3.96 -9.48
CA MET A 90 -2.36 4.55 -10.30
C MET A 90 -2.44 6.03 -10.00
N MET A 91 -2.69 6.85 -11.03
CA MET A 91 -2.92 8.27 -10.81
C MET A 91 -4.15 8.47 -9.92
N LEU A 92 -3.96 9.27 -8.87
CA LEU A 92 -5.05 9.82 -8.09
C LEU A 92 -5.61 11.02 -8.85
N ASN A 93 -6.91 11.00 -9.11
CA ASN A 93 -7.62 12.17 -9.61
C ASN A 93 -8.28 12.82 -8.40
N ASP A 94 -7.54 13.69 -7.71
CA ASP A 94 -8.14 14.62 -6.75
C ASP A 94 -8.86 15.76 -7.51
#